data_AF-A0A310S8D8-F1
#
_entry.id   AF-A0A310S8D8-F1
#
_cell.length_a   1.000
_cell.length_b   1.000
_cell.length_c   1.000
_cell.angle_alpha   90.00
_cell.angle_beta   90.00
_cell.angle_gamma   90.00
#
_symmetry.space_group_name_H-M   'P 1'
#
loop_
_entity.id
_entity.type
_entity.pdbx_description
1 polymer ?
#
loop_
_entity_poly.entity_id
_entity_poly.type
_entity_poly.pdbx_seq_one_letter_code
_entity_poly.pdbx_strand_id
1 'polypeptide(L)'
;MERRARMHAQIDSWIWKEQAVIEKEKQEENLRKDADMILFDVRGKRSDARKYLGLLQELQNLRNIKANIARARGEHLSSAADKAFNNIIAKLTEQWSMLDREYSIEEQGLKLMLKKDNEERNEKQKKNLFDEWEKILFGRKIIPDQYNTDLTNFVTIRTAWDKYISTDRDASAIPIGWVMPEKPSSAAWQKCLKK
;
A
#
# COMPACT_ATOMS: atom_id res chain seq x y z
N MET A 1 15.72 23.48 42.68
CA MET A 1 14.37 23.07 42.22
C MET A 1 14.20 23.19 40.71
N GLU A 2 14.64 24.29 40.07
CA GLU A 2 14.44 24.54 38.63
C GLU A 2 14.99 23.46 37.67
N ARG A 3 16.16 22.88 37.96
CA ARG A 3 16.74 21.84 37.11
C ARG A 3 15.87 20.59 37.01
N ARG A 4 15.21 20.21 38.11
CA ARG A 4 14.31 19.05 38.15
C ARG A 4 13.01 19.33 37.38
N ALA A 5 12.46 20.54 37.53
CA ALA A 5 11.29 20.98 36.77
C ALA A 5 11.54 21.00 35.24
N ARG A 6 12.72 21.49 34.80
CA ARG A 6 13.10 21.45 33.38
C ARG A 6 13.24 20.03 32.83
N MET A 7 13.80 19.10 33.62
CA MET A 7 13.91 17.69 33.23
C MET A 7 12.53 17.05 33.10
N HIS A 8 11.61 17.30 34.04
CA HIS A 8 10.22 16.82 33.95
C HIS A 8 9.53 17.39 32.70
N ALA A 9 9.63 18.69 32.45
CA ALA A 9 9.03 19.29 31.25
C ALA A 9 9.58 18.71 29.93
N GLN A 10 10.87 18.34 29.87
CA GLN A 10 11.45 17.66 28.72
C GLN A 10 10.91 16.24 28.55
N ILE A 11 10.79 15.49 29.65
CA ILE A 11 10.22 14.13 29.65
C ILE A 11 8.76 14.19 29.21
N ASP A 12 7.96 15.10 29.78
CA ASP A 12 6.55 15.26 29.43
C ASP A 12 6.39 15.66 27.96
N SER A 13 7.22 16.58 27.47
CA SER A 13 7.22 16.96 26.05
C SER A 13 7.57 15.79 25.13
N TRP A 14 8.50 14.92 25.54
CA TRP A 14 8.83 13.71 24.78
C TRP A 14 7.69 12.70 24.81
N ILE A 15 7.09 12.44 25.98
CA ILE A 15 5.93 11.54 26.13
C ILE A 15 4.78 12.01 25.25
N TRP A 16 4.49 13.30 25.21
CA TRP A 16 3.42 13.84 24.38
C TRP A 16 3.69 13.66 22.89
N LYS A 17 4.93 13.87 22.44
CA LYS A 17 5.32 13.65 21.05
C LYS A 17 5.19 12.18 20.67
N GLU A 18 5.68 11.29 21.53
CA GLU A 18 5.60 9.85 21.31
C GLU A 18 4.14 9.37 21.28
N GLN A 19 3.34 9.82 22.24
CA GLN A 19 1.91 9.51 22.31
C GLN A 19 1.15 10.03 21.09
N ALA A 20 1.50 11.21 20.57
CA ALA A 20 0.90 11.76 19.36
C ALA A 20 1.24 10.93 18.11
N VAL A 21 2.46 10.39 18.02
CA VAL A 21 2.85 9.48 16.93
C VAL A 21 2.04 8.18 17.00
N ILE A 22 1.97 7.56 18.19
CA ILE A 22 1.20 6.32 18.42
C ILE A 22 -0.28 6.52 18.07
N GLU A 23 -0.88 7.61 18.55
CA GLU A 23 -2.31 7.88 18.29
C GLU A 23 -2.55 8.12 16.79
N LYS A 24 -1.64 8.81 16.10
CA LYS A 24 -1.74 9.01 14.65
C LYS A 24 -1.64 7.68 13.89
N GLU A 25 -0.70 6.81 14.24
CA GLU A 25 -0.57 5.48 13.62
C GLU A 25 -1.82 4.63 13.84
N LYS A 26 -2.37 4.66 15.05
CA LYS A 26 -3.62 3.98 15.40
C LYS A 26 -4.81 4.51 14.60
N GLN A 27 -4.91 5.83 14.42
CA GLN A 27 -5.95 6.44 13.60
C GLN A 27 -5.83 6.01 12.13
N GLU A 28 -4.62 6.01 11.58
CA GLU A 28 -4.35 5.55 10.20
C GLU A 28 -4.73 4.07 10.03
N GLU A 29 -4.41 3.21 11.01
CA GLU A 29 -4.79 1.81 10.97
C GLU A 29 -6.31 1.60 11.04
N ASN A 30 -7.02 2.39 11.86
CA ASN A 30 -8.48 2.32 11.95
C ASN A 30 -9.14 2.74 10.64
N LEU A 31 -8.69 3.85 10.03
CA LEU A 31 -9.19 4.29 8.72
C LEU A 31 -9.01 3.22 7.65
N ARG A 32 -7.89 2.47 7.70
CA ARG A 32 -7.65 1.34 6.79
C ARG A 32 -8.65 0.20 7.02
N LYS A 33 -8.90 -0.17 8.27
CA LYS A 33 -9.89 -1.20 8.61
C LYS A 33 -11.29 -0.80 8.14
N ASP A 34 -11.65 0.46 8.32
CA ASP A 34 -12.92 1.00 7.84
C ASP A 34 -13.03 0.93 6.31
N ALA A 35 -11.95 1.26 5.59
CA ALA A 35 -11.89 1.13 4.13
C ALA A 35 -12.03 -0.32 3.66
N ASP A 36 -11.37 -1.27 4.33
CA ASP A 36 -11.49 -2.70 4.04
C ASP A 36 -12.92 -3.22 4.31
N MET A 37 -13.56 -2.74 5.37
CA MET A 37 -14.94 -3.07 5.72
C MET A 37 -15.92 -2.57 4.66
N ILE A 38 -15.79 -1.31 4.22
CA ILE A 38 -16.60 -0.76 3.13
C ILE A 38 -16.41 -1.57 1.85
N LEU A 39 -15.16 -1.94 1.54
CA LEU A 39 -14.86 -2.72 0.34
C LEU A 39 -15.46 -4.13 0.40
N PHE A 40 -15.47 -4.76 1.58
CA PHE A 40 -16.17 -6.02 1.81
C PHE A 40 -17.68 -5.88 1.57
N ASP A 41 -18.30 -4.83 2.10
CA ASP A 41 -19.73 -4.56 1.91
C ASP A 41 -20.10 -4.35 0.45
N VAL A 42 -19.30 -3.56 -0.29
CA VAL A 42 -19.50 -3.33 -1.74
C VAL A 42 -19.40 -4.64 -2.51
N ARG A 43 -18.43 -5.50 -2.19
CA ARG A 43 -18.31 -6.84 -2.79
C ARG A 43 -19.51 -7.72 -2.47
N GLY A 44 -20.02 -7.66 -1.24
CA GLY A 44 -21.23 -8.37 -0.82
C GLY A 44 -22.44 -7.95 -1.66
N LYS A 45 -22.73 -6.64 -1.70
CA LYS A 45 -23.83 -6.07 -2.49
C LYS A 45 -23.74 -6.42 -3.98
N ARG A 46 -22.54 -6.35 -4.55
CA ARG A 46 -22.28 -6.77 -5.93
C ARG A 46 -22.52 -8.26 -6.15
N SER A 47 -22.10 -9.10 -5.20
CA SER A 47 -22.38 -10.53 -5.27
C SER A 47 -23.88 -10.80 -5.26
N ASP A 48 -24.64 -10.09 -4.43
CA ASP A 48 -26.08 -10.27 -4.32
C ASP A 48 -26.80 -9.83 -5.59
N ALA A 49 -26.42 -8.69 -6.19
CA ALA A 49 -26.93 -8.27 -7.49
C ALA A 49 -26.75 -9.35 -8.57
N ARG A 50 -25.56 -9.98 -8.62
CA ARG A 50 -25.29 -11.07 -9.56
C ARG A 50 -26.09 -12.34 -9.26
N LYS A 51 -26.33 -12.66 -7.98
CA LYS A 51 -27.22 -13.79 -7.61
C LYS A 51 -28.65 -13.55 -8.11
N TYR A 52 -29.20 -12.35 -7.92
CA TYR A 52 -30.55 -12.03 -8.39
C TYR A 52 -30.65 -12.03 -9.92
N LEU A 53 -29.62 -11.56 -10.64
CA LEU A 53 -29.56 -11.70 -12.10
C LEU A 53 -29.61 -13.16 -12.54
N GLY A 54 -28.84 -14.04 -11.88
CA GLY A 54 -28.87 -15.48 -12.14
C GLY A 54 -30.26 -16.09 -11.91
N LEU A 55 -30.90 -15.75 -10.79
CA LEU A 55 -32.25 -16.24 -10.47
C LEU A 55 -33.29 -15.78 -11.50
N LEU A 56 -33.24 -14.52 -11.95
CA LEU A 56 -34.14 -14.00 -12.98
C LEU A 56 -33.97 -14.74 -14.31
N GLN A 57 -32.73 -15.07 -14.67
CA GLN A 57 -32.43 -15.84 -15.87
C GLN A 57 -32.95 -17.28 -15.77
N GLU A 58 -32.79 -17.93 -14.62
CA GLU A 58 -33.36 -19.26 -14.36
C GLU A 58 -34.90 -19.26 -14.43
N LEU A 59 -35.55 -18.26 -13.83
CA LEU A 59 -36.99 -18.08 -13.88
C LEU A 59 -37.49 -17.88 -15.33
N GLN A 60 -36.77 -17.10 -16.12
CA GLN A 60 -37.08 -16.90 -17.53
C GLN A 60 -36.95 -18.21 -18.32
N ASN A 61 -35.88 -18.98 -18.08
CA ASN A 61 -35.68 -20.29 -18.70
C ASN A 61 -36.81 -21.26 -18.33
N LEU A 62 -37.17 -21.34 -17.05
CA LEU A 62 -38.26 -22.20 -16.59
C LEU A 62 -39.60 -21.83 -17.25
N ARG A 63 -39.91 -20.54 -17.33
CA ARG A 63 -41.11 -20.04 -18.02
C ARG A 63 -41.11 -20.45 -19.50
N ASN A 64 -39.98 -20.28 -20.20
CA ASN A 64 -39.84 -20.65 -21.61
C ASN A 64 -40.05 -22.15 -21.82
N ILE A 65 -39.47 -22.99 -20.97
CA ILE A 65 -39.66 -24.46 -21.00
C ILE A 65 -41.14 -24.80 -20.80
N LYS A 66 -41.79 -24.26 -19.76
CA LYS A 66 -43.22 -24.50 -19.50
C LYS A 66 -44.09 -24.05 -20.66
N ALA A 67 -43.78 -22.90 -21.27
CA ALA A 67 -44.51 -22.38 -22.40
C ALA A 67 -44.36 -23.23 -23.66
N ASN A 68 -43.16 -23.75 -23.91
CA ASN A 68 -42.92 -24.66 -25.02
C ASN A 68 -43.66 -26.00 -24.85
N ILE A 69 -43.70 -26.55 -23.62
CA ILE A 69 -44.43 -27.79 -23.32
C ILE A 69 -45.94 -27.60 -23.52
N ALA A 70 -46.52 -26.50 -23.04
CA ALA A 70 -47.93 -26.19 -23.23
C ALA A 70 -48.29 -26.06 -24.72
N ARG A 71 -47.46 -25.33 -25.49
CA ARG A 71 -47.64 -25.19 -26.95
C ARG A 71 -47.52 -26.54 -27.68
N ALA A 72 -46.60 -27.41 -27.27
CA ALA A 72 -46.46 -28.75 -27.84
C ALA A 72 -47.70 -29.64 -27.58
N ARG A 73 -48.44 -29.38 -26.50
CA ARG A 73 -49.72 -30.04 -26.18
C ARG A 73 -50.93 -29.40 -26.88
N GLY A 74 -50.74 -28.34 -27.65
CA GLY A 74 -51.83 -27.58 -28.27
C GLY A 74 -52.56 -26.62 -27.32
N GLU A 75 -52.03 -26.42 -26.10
CA GLU A 75 -52.59 -25.48 -25.12
C GLU A 75 -52.14 -24.05 -25.48
N HIS A 76 -53.09 -23.09 -25.48
CA HIS A 76 -52.80 -21.69 -25.79
C HIS A 76 -52.61 -20.88 -24.50
N LEU A 77 -51.38 -20.37 -24.28
CA LEU A 77 -51.07 -19.48 -23.16
C LEU A 77 -51.51 -18.04 -23.45
N SER A 78 -51.93 -17.32 -22.41
CA SER A 78 -52.33 -15.92 -22.54
C SER A 78 -51.14 -15.04 -22.96
N SER A 79 -51.20 -14.49 -24.17
CA SER A 79 -50.20 -13.54 -24.69
C SER A 79 -50.03 -12.32 -23.79
N ALA A 80 -51.11 -11.87 -23.12
CA ALA A 80 -51.05 -10.75 -22.18
C ALA A 80 -50.21 -11.10 -20.92
N ALA A 81 -50.37 -12.32 -20.40
CA ALA A 81 -49.60 -12.79 -19.25
C ALA A 81 -48.11 -12.97 -19.57
N ASP A 82 -47.78 -13.38 -20.80
CA ASP A 82 -46.39 -13.50 -21.25
C ASP A 82 -45.74 -12.13 -21.46
N LYS A 83 -46.45 -11.17 -22.05
CA LYS A 83 -45.97 -9.79 -22.15
C LYS A 83 -45.74 -9.16 -20.78
N ALA A 84 -46.68 -9.36 -19.84
CA ALA A 84 -46.55 -8.85 -18.48
C ALA A 84 -45.32 -9.44 -17.77
N PHE A 85 -45.13 -10.76 -17.83
CA PHE A 85 -43.98 -11.44 -17.26
C PHE A 85 -42.66 -10.94 -17.86
N ASN A 86 -42.56 -10.91 -19.19
CA ASN A 86 -41.35 -10.46 -19.88
C ASN A 86 -41.00 -9.01 -19.55
N ASN A 87 -42.00 -8.13 -19.47
CA ASN A 87 -41.78 -6.74 -19.07
C ASN A 87 -41.27 -6.62 -17.63
N ILE A 88 -41.81 -7.41 -16.70
CA ILE A 88 -41.36 -7.40 -15.30
C ILE A 88 -39.93 -7.93 -15.19
N ILE A 89 -39.63 -9.07 -15.83
CA ILE A 89 -38.28 -9.66 -15.85
C ILE A 89 -37.28 -8.69 -16.48
N ALA A 90 -37.63 -8.04 -17.60
CA ALA A 90 -36.76 -7.08 -18.26
C ALA A 90 -36.44 -5.89 -17.33
N LYS A 91 -37.45 -5.31 -16.68
CA LYS A 91 -37.26 -4.20 -15.73
C LYS A 91 -36.38 -4.60 -14.54
N LEU A 92 -36.63 -5.77 -13.94
CA LEU A 92 -35.82 -6.24 -12.82
C LEU A 92 -34.37 -6.53 -13.25
N THR A 93 -34.20 -7.14 -14.42
CA THR A 93 -32.86 -7.42 -14.98
C THR A 93 -32.10 -6.12 -15.22
N GLU A 94 -32.77 -5.09 -15.76
CA GLU A 94 -32.19 -3.76 -15.96
C GLU A 94 -31.76 -3.13 -14.63
N GLN A 95 -32.63 -3.13 -13.62
CA GLN A 95 -32.33 -2.59 -12.29
C GLN A 95 -31.13 -3.28 -11.63
N TRP A 96 -31.09 -4.61 -11.63
CA TRP A 96 -29.98 -5.35 -11.04
C TRP A 96 -28.68 -5.22 -11.84
N SER A 97 -28.76 -5.09 -13.17
CA SER A 97 -27.58 -4.82 -14.01
C SER A 97 -27.03 -3.43 -13.76
N MET A 98 -27.90 -2.43 -13.56
CA MET A 98 -27.50 -1.07 -13.19
C MET A 98 -26.78 -1.07 -11.84
N LEU A 99 -27.34 -1.75 -10.83
CA LEU A 99 -26.73 -1.88 -9.51
C LEU A 99 -25.38 -2.61 -9.53
N ASP A 100 -25.24 -3.73 -10.27
CA ASP A 100 -23.95 -4.41 -10.43
C ASP A 100 -22.90 -3.50 -11.07
N ARG A 101 -23.30 -2.71 -12.07
CA ARG A 101 -22.42 -1.72 -12.71
C ARG A 101 -21.96 -0.64 -11.74
N GLU A 102 -22.87 -0.06 -10.96
CA GLU A 102 -22.56 0.97 -9.97
C GLU A 102 -21.61 0.45 -8.90
N TYR A 103 -21.89 -0.72 -8.31
CA TYR A 103 -20.99 -1.35 -7.34
C TYR A 103 -19.65 -1.76 -7.96
N SER A 104 -19.61 -2.14 -9.25
CA SER A 104 -18.35 -2.42 -9.93
C SER A 104 -17.49 -1.17 -10.09
N ILE A 105 -18.07 -0.01 -10.37
CA ILE A 105 -17.34 1.26 -10.46
C ILE A 105 -16.83 1.66 -9.08
N GLU A 106 -17.67 1.58 -8.06
CA GLU A 106 -17.29 1.86 -6.66
C GLU A 106 -16.15 0.94 -6.19
N GLU A 107 -16.26 -0.37 -6.42
CA GLU A 107 -15.21 -1.34 -6.06
C GLU A 107 -13.88 -1.03 -6.76
N GLN A 108 -13.92 -0.67 -8.05
CA GLN A 108 -12.72 -0.29 -8.80
C GLN A 108 -12.11 1.01 -8.26
N GLY A 109 -12.93 2.01 -7.94
CA GLY A 109 -12.49 3.26 -7.32
C GLY A 109 -11.79 3.04 -5.98
N LEU A 110 -12.40 2.25 -5.09
CA LEU A 110 -11.81 1.92 -3.78
C LEU A 110 -10.49 1.15 -3.93
N LYS A 111 -10.42 0.18 -4.86
CA LYS A 111 -9.17 -0.55 -5.14
C LYS A 111 -8.05 0.37 -5.62
N LEU A 112 -8.35 1.31 -6.51
CA LEU A 112 -7.37 2.28 -7.00
C LEU A 112 -6.88 3.20 -5.89
N MET A 113 -7.79 3.68 -5.03
CA MET A 113 -7.45 4.51 -3.88
C MET A 113 -6.50 3.78 -2.92
N LEU A 114 -6.83 2.53 -2.56
CA LEU A 114 -5.98 1.71 -1.68
C LEU A 114 -4.61 1.43 -2.30
N LYS A 115 -4.57 1.17 -3.61
CA LYS A 115 -3.32 0.90 -4.32
C LYS A 115 -2.41 2.14 -4.33
N LYS A 116 -2.98 3.31 -4.60
CA LYS A 116 -2.27 4.59 -4.56
C LYS A 116 -1.73 4.90 -3.16
N ASP A 117 -2.54 4.73 -2.13
CA ASP A 117 -2.12 4.97 -0.73
C ASP A 117 -0.95 4.06 -0.33
N ASN A 118 -1.02 2.78 -0.71
CA ASN A 118 0.08 1.83 -0.48
C ASN A 118 1.35 2.19 -1.28
N GLU A 119 1.22 2.65 -2.53
CA GLU A 119 2.34 3.14 -3.32
C GLU A 119 3.00 4.38 -2.68
N GLU A 120 2.20 5.36 -2.24
CA GLU A 120 2.71 6.54 -1.53
C GLU A 120 3.43 6.18 -0.22
N ARG A 121 2.88 5.21 0.53
CA ARG A 121 3.51 4.71 1.76
C ARG A 121 4.84 4.02 1.46
N ASN A 122 4.89 3.16 0.45
CA ASN A 122 6.13 2.49 0.03
C ASN A 122 7.19 3.52 -0.41
N GLU A 123 6.81 4.55 -1.15
CA GLU A 123 7.73 5.62 -1.55
C GLU A 123 8.23 6.44 -0.36
N LYS A 124 7.36 6.78 0.60
CA LYS A 124 7.78 7.43 1.86
C LYS A 124 8.76 6.55 2.64
N GLN A 125 8.48 5.25 2.76
CA GLN A 125 9.36 4.31 3.45
C GLN A 125 10.73 4.20 2.75
N LYS A 126 10.77 4.10 1.42
CA LYS A 126 12.03 4.09 0.66
C LYS A 126 12.83 5.37 0.85
N LYS A 127 12.17 6.54 0.82
CA LYS A 127 12.83 7.84 1.07
C LYS A 127 13.39 7.92 2.48
N ASN A 128 12.61 7.54 3.49
CA ASN A 128 13.07 7.52 4.88
C ASN A 128 14.26 6.58 5.07
N LEU A 129 14.21 5.39 4.46
CA LEU A 129 15.31 4.44 4.46
C LEU A 129 16.53 5.07 3.78
N PHE A 130 16.39 5.62 2.58
CA PHE A 130 17.50 6.25 1.87
C PHE A 130 18.11 7.43 2.66
N ASP A 131 17.29 8.29 3.26
CA ASP A 131 17.75 9.40 4.09
C ASP A 131 18.49 8.90 5.35
N GLU A 132 18.03 7.80 5.95
CA GLU A 132 18.70 7.16 7.08
C GLU A 132 20.05 6.58 6.65
N TRP A 133 20.12 5.93 5.50
CA TRP A 133 21.36 5.38 4.94
C TRP A 133 22.34 6.48 4.56
N GLU A 134 21.87 7.57 3.93
CA GLU A 134 22.70 8.73 3.60
C GLU A 134 23.32 9.31 4.88
N LYS A 135 22.52 9.44 5.94
CA LYS A 135 22.99 9.93 7.23
C LYS A 135 23.99 8.97 7.90
N ILE A 136 23.77 7.66 7.88
CA ILE A 136 24.66 6.69 8.53
C ILE A 136 25.99 6.56 7.77
N LEU A 137 25.93 6.44 6.45
CA LEU A 137 27.12 6.22 5.63
C LEU A 137 27.98 7.48 5.49
N PHE A 138 27.36 8.66 5.38
CA PHE A 138 28.08 9.89 5.04
C PHE A 138 28.05 10.95 6.16
N GLY A 139 27.20 10.80 7.17
CA GLY A 139 27.10 11.73 8.31
C GLY A 139 26.56 13.12 7.97
N ARG A 140 26.49 13.50 6.68
CA ARG A 140 26.00 14.77 6.13
C ARG A 140 25.35 14.48 4.77
N LYS A 141 24.38 15.29 4.35
CA LYS A 141 23.85 15.23 2.98
C LYS A 141 24.99 15.44 2.01
N ILE A 142 25.14 14.55 1.04
CA ILE A 142 26.17 14.71 0.01
C ILE A 142 25.71 15.87 -0.87
N ILE A 143 26.30 17.05 -0.66
CA ILE A 143 26.04 18.21 -1.51
C ILE A 143 26.82 17.98 -2.81
N PRO A 144 26.17 17.96 -3.99
CA PRO A 144 26.85 17.70 -5.26
C PRO A 144 28.01 18.66 -5.55
N ASP A 145 28.02 19.86 -4.95
CA ASP A 145 29.07 20.86 -5.17
C ASP A 145 30.34 20.65 -4.32
N GLN A 146 30.41 19.62 -3.49
CA GLN A 146 31.61 19.32 -2.69
C GLN A 146 32.60 18.36 -3.36
N TYR A 147 32.31 17.86 -4.56
CA TYR A 147 33.31 17.14 -5.34
C TYR A 147 34.36 18.14 -5.82
N ASN A 148 35.48 18.21 -5.11
CA ASN A 148 36.67 18.86 -5.63
C ASN A 148 37.02 18.18 -6.96
N THR A 149 36.82 18.91 -8.06
CA THR A 149 36.99 18.48 -9.46
C THR A 149 38.45 18.20 -9.84
N ASP A 150 39.38 18.26 -8.88
CA ASP A 150 40.77 17.91 -9.09
C ASP A 150 40.95 16.39 -9.20
N LEU A 151 41.01 15.92 -10.44
CA LEU A 151 41.32 14.55 -10.83
C LEU A 151 42.60 14.03 -10.15
N THR A 152 43.59 14.91 -9.93
CA THR A 152 44.87 14.55 -9.30
C THR A 152 44.66 14.10 -7.86
N ASN A 153 43.82 14.83 -7.11
CA ASN A 153 43.46 14.49 -5.76
C ASN A 153 42.68 13.16 -5.71
N PHE A 154 41.78 12.92 -6.66
CA PHE A 154 41.06 11.65 -6.77
C PHE A 154 42.02 10.47 -7.00
N VAL A 155 42.94 10.60 -7.95
CA VAL A 155 43.97 9.58 -8.23
C VAL A 155 44.87 9.35 -7.00
N THR A 156 45.23 10.41 -6.29
CA THR A 156 46.04 10.32 -5.05
C THR A 156 45.29 9.57 -3.95
N ILE A 157 44.01 9.88 -3.72
CA ILE A 157 43.19 9.16 -2.74
C ILE A 157 43.06 7.69 -3.15
N ARG A 158 42.75 7.41 -4.42
CA ARG A 158 42.59 6.03 -4.91
C ARG A 158 43.87 5.21 -4.76
N THR A 159 45.01 5.78 -5.17
CA THR A 159 46.32 5.11 -5.03
C THR A 159 46.71 4.89 -3.57
N ALA A 160 46.28 5.76 -2.64
CA ALA A 160 46.48 5.52 -1.22
C ALA A 160 45.66 4.33 -0.69
N TRP A 161 44.42 4.14 -1.18
CA TRP A 161 43.59 2.99 -0.85
C TRP A 161 44.09 1.69 -1.47
N ASP A 162 44.58 1.74 -2.72
CA ASP A 162 45.08 0.56 -3.43
C ASP A 162 46.28 -0.11 -2.72
N LYS A 163 47.03 0.63 -1.88
CA LYS A 163 48.11 0.07 -1.05
C LYS A 163 47.63 -0.97 -0.03
N TYR A 164 46.35 -0.98 0.31
CA TYR A 164 45.76 -1.93 1.25
C TYR A 164 45.15 -3.16 0.56
N ILE A 165 45.20 -3.23 -0.78
CA ILE A 165 44.80 -4.41 -1.53
C ILE A 165 45.97 -5.39 -1.52
N SER A 166 45.77 -6.58 -0.92
CA SER A 166 46.76 -7.65 -0.89
C SER A 166 46.23 -8.89 -1.62
N THR A 167 47.13 -9.59 -2.31
CA THR A 167 46.86 -10.90 -2.94
C THR A 167 47.24 -12.08 -2.05
N ASP A 168 47.68 -11.80 -0.82
CA ASP A 168 48.08 -12.81 0.15
C ASP A 168 46.87 -13.59 0.69
N ARG A 169 47.11 -14.84 1.15
CA ARG A 169 46.04 -15.73 1.63
C ARG A 169 45.39 -15.26 2.93
N ASP A 170 46.08 -14.41 3.69
CA ASP A 170 45.59 -13.85 4.96
C ASP A 170 44.82 -12.53 4.77
N ALA A 171 44.63 -12.08 3.51
CA ALA A 171 43.86 -10.89 3.21
C ALA A 171 42.35 -11.15 3.32
N SER A 172 41.60 -10.18 3.85
CA SER A 172 40.14 -10.22 3.85
C SER A 172 39.58 -9.90 2.46
N ALA A 173 38.61 -10.69 2.00
CA ALA A 173 37.87 -10.38 0.78
C ALA A 173 37.06 -9.09 0.92
N ILE A 174 36.88 -8.37 -0.19
CA ILE A 174 35.97 -7.22 -0.23
C ILE A 174 34.56 -7.73 0.11
N PRO A 175 33.88 -7.16 1.12
CA PRO A 175 32.54 -7.59 1.51
C PRO A 175 31.58 -7.49 0.33
N ILE A 176 30.78 -8.56 0.13
CA ILE A 176 29.71 -8.55 -0.86
C ILE A 176 28.51 -7.85 -0.23
N GLY A 177 28.31 -6.59 -0.57
CA GLY A 177 27.21 -5.75 -0.07
C GLY A 177 27.67 -4.57 0.78
N TRP A 178 26.72 -3.89 1.42
CA TRP A 178 26.99 -2.71 2.25
C TRP A 178 27.43 -3.13 3.66
N VAL A 179 28.56 -2.59 4.12
CA VAL A 179 29.00 -2.73 5.52
C VAL A 179 28.49 -1.53 6.31
N MET A 180 27.56 -1.76 7.23
CA MET A 180 27.09 -0.72 8.15
C MET A 180 28.12 -0.52 9.27
N PRO A 181 28.66 0.69 9.47
CA PRO A 181 29.57 0.96 10.58
C PRO A 181 28.83 0.80 11.92
N GLU A 182 29.45 0.09 12.85
CA GLU A 182 28.91 -0.04 14.20
C GLU A 182 28.89 1.32 14.92
N LYS A 183 27.98 1.47 15.89
CA LYS A 183 28.02 2.64 16.79
C LYS A 183 29.40 2.67 17.48
N PRO A 184 30.04 3.85 17.60
CA PRO A 184 31.38 3.95 18.16
C PRO A 184 31.44 3.26 19.52
N SER A 185 32.35 2.31 19.65
CA SER A 185 32.48 1.44 20.83
C SER A 185 32.94 2.18 22.09
N SER A 186 33.40 3.43 21.95
CA SER A 186 33.80 4.27 23.08
C SER A 186 33.58 5.76 22.82
N ALA A 187 33.49 6.53 23.91
CA ALA A 187 33.42 7.99 23.85
C ALA A 187 34.68 8.63 23.23
N ALA A 188 35.84 7.97 23.28
CA ALA A 188 37.05 8.43 22.62
C ALA A 188 36.92 8.34 21.10
N TRP A 189 36.44 7.20 20.57
CA TRP A 189 36.17 7.02 19.15
C TRP A 189 35.09 7.97 18.64
N GLN A 190 34.06 8.23 19.45
CA GLN A 190 33.00 9.17 19.12
C GLN A 190 33.51 10.60 18.95
N LYS A 191 34.61 11.00 19.62
CA LYS A 191 35.22 12.33 19.42
C LYS A 191 35.96 12.43 18.08
N CYS A 192 36.57 11.35 17.61
CA CYS A 192 37.28 11.31 16.33
C CYS A 192 36.36 11.39 15.10
N LEU A 193 35.08 11.04 15.27
CA LEU A 193 34.04 11.13 14.22
C LEU A 193 33.42 12.53 14.09
N LYS A 194 33.68 13.44 15.04
CA LYS A 194 33.20 14.82 14.99
C LYS A 194 34.30 15.72 14.43
N LYS A 195 34.21 16.05 13.13
CA LYS A 195 34.90 17.21 12.54
C LYS A 195 34.00 18.44 12.58
#